data_AF-A0A0N4UBW9-F1
#
_entry.id   AF-A0A0N4UBW9-F1
#
_cell.length_a   1.000
_cell.length_b   1.000
_cell.length_c   1.000
_cell.angle_alpha   90.00
_cell.angle_beta   90.00
_cell.angle_gamma   90.00
#
_symmetry.space_group_name_H-M   'P 1'
#
loop_
_entity.id
_entity.type
_entity.pdbx_description
1 polymer ?
#
loop_
_entity_poly.entity_id
_entity_poly.type
_entity_poly.pdbx_seq_one_letter_code
_entity_poly.pdbx_strand_id
1 'polypeptide(L)'
;MKLHDGSSIYQIVIVTDLDQNSKKENNLWLSFMKHGTLTINSDWTKASIQWHDGDEVILKSSLSVGDRSMELSDLVVYLSDGSGNESKPFKGEWLTVKDSELWAGGLGKEWTTSEGIFVSFNPMWVKKINPNGCVQHINWVEPYQKLRSSVGIEYPGYMIHESAQWSDIHQKWFFLPRRVSQFIYNEMEDEERGSNYLLVASQDFSQVDYRQIGNFTGSRGFSAFQFVPETNDRLIIALKSEEKGGKPVASYVTLFNIESDNILLNEEKLEGSYKYEGIAFV
;
A
#
# COMPACT_ATOMS: atom_id res chain seq x y z
N MET A 1 6.36 23.87 -2.54
CA MET A 1 7.15 25.09 -2.90
C MET A 1 7.18 25.21 -4.41
N LYS A 2 7.26 26.43 -4.99
CA LYS A 2 7.44 26.59 -6.44
C LYS A 2 8.82 27.16 -6.78
N LEU A 3 9.46 26.59 -7.79
CA LEU A 3 10.69 27.09 -8.39
C LEU A 3 10.42 28.23 -9.38
N HIS A 4 11.48 28.93 -9.79
CA HIS A 4 11.41 30.04 -10.76
C HIS A 4 10.88 29.62 -12.14
N ASP A 5 11.09 28.37 -12.54
CA ASP A 5 10.57 27.79 -13.78
C ASP A 5 9.10 27.35 -13.67
N GLY A 6 8.48 27.51 -12.50
CA GLY A 6 7.11 27.09 -12.22
C GLY A 6 6.98 25.63 -11.74
N SER A 7 8.08 24.89 -11.64
CA SER A 7 8.08 23.52 -11.12
C SER A 7 7.66 23.49 -9.64
N SER A 8 6.92 22.46 -9.25
CA SER A 8 6.50 22.22 -7.88
C SER A 8 7.47 21.28 -7.17
N ILE A 9 7.85 21.64 -5.95
CA ILE A 9 8.72 20.87 -5.06
C ILE A 9 7.93 20.40 -3.85
N TYR A 10 8.12 19.12 -3.52
CA TYR A 10 7.56 18.47 -2.34
C TYR A 10 8.66 17.72 -1.60
N GLN A 11 8.61 17.74 -0.27
CA GLN A 11 9.41 16.84 0.56
C GLN A 11 8.60 15.57 0.78
N ILE A 12 9.26 14.43 0.65
CA ILE A 12 8.65 13.13 0.88
C ILE A 12 9.51 12.27 1.78
N VAL A 13 8.86 11.34 2.47
CA VAL A 13 9.52 10.29 3.24
C VAL A 13 9.00 8.94 2.81
N ILE A 14 9.88 7.95 2.86
CA ILE A 14 9.55 6.53 2.69
C ILE A 14 10.05 5.73 3.88
N VAL A 15 9.32 4.68 4.27
CA VAL A 15 9.62 3.85 5.44
C VAL A 15 9.73 2.38 5.05
N THR A 16 10.74 1.71 5.58
CA THR A 16 10.98 0.29 5.30
C THR A 16 10.08 -0.63 6.13
N ASP A 17 9.63 -1.72 5.53
CA ASP A 17 9.33 -2.95 6.25
C ASP A 17 10.59 -3.84 6.26
N LEU A 18 11.02 -4.22 7.46
CA LEU A 18 12.21 -5.05 7.67
C LEU A 18 11.85 -6.48 8.09
N ASP A 19 10.57 -6.81 8.23
CA ASP A 19 10.10 -8.11 8.72
C ASP A 19 10.85 -8.52 10.00
N GLN A 20 11.39 -9.74 10.04
CA GLN A 20 12.17 -10.29 11.15
C GLN A 20 13.54 -9.60 11.33
N ASN A 21 14.02 -8.86 10.33
CA ASN A 21 15.29 -8.11 10.42
C ASN A 21 15.15 -6.80 11.20
N SER A 22 13.91 -6.39 11.52
CA SER A 22 13.62 -5.27 12.40
C SER A 22 14.19 -5.50 13.80
N LYS A 23 14.13 -6.74 14.31
CA LYS A 23 14.61 -7.11 15.66
C LYS A 23 16.12 -6.95 15.79
N LYS A 24 16.55 -6.27 16.84
CA LYS A 24 17.93 -6.11 17.30
C LYS A 24 18.07 -6.61 18.74
N GLU A 25 19.27 -6.52 19.28
CA GLU A 25 19.57 -6.88 20.67
C GLU A 25 18.72 -6.07 21.66
N ASN A 26 18.53 -6.62 22.86
CA ASN A 26 17.84 -5.97 23.98
C ASN A 26 16.38 -5.59 23.72
N ASN A 27 15.64 -6.39 22.93
CA ASN A 27 14.23 -6.11 22.59
C ASN A 27 14.05 -4.70 21.99
N LEU A 28 14.97 -4.34 21.10
CA LEU A 28 14.87 -3.14 20.30
C LEU A 28 14.53 -3.56 18.88
N TRP A 29 13.59 -2.86 18.26
CA TRP A 29 13.30 -3.03 16.86
C TRP A 29 13.44 -1.73 16.09
N LEU A 30 13.86 -1.86 14.83
CA LEU A 30 14.20 -0.75 13.96
C LEU A 30 13.38 -0.75 12.68
N SER A 31 13.17 0.44 12.14
CA SER A 31 12.83 0.68 10.73
C SER A 31 13.68 1.87 10.24
N PHE A 32 13.84 1.99 8.92
CA PHE A 32 14.56 3.09 8.29
C PHE A 32 13.58 4.01 7.57
N MET A 33 13.71 5.31 7.83
CA MET A 33 13.00 6.36 7.12
C MET A 33 13.99 7.15 6.26
N LYS A 34 13.70 7.27 4.96
CA LYS A 34 14.52 8.00 3.99
C LYS A 34 13.77 9.22 3.46
N HIS A 35 14.42 10.37 3.45
CA HIS A 35 13.88 11.62 2.93
C HIS A 35 14.25 11.79 1.46
N GLY A 36 13.36 12.41 0.70
CA GLY A 36 13.61 12.78 -0.68
C GLY A 36 12.89 14.06 -1.07
N THR A 37 13.40 14.69 -2.11
CA THR A 37 12.79 15.85 -2.76
C THR A 37 12.19 15.43 -4.09
N LEU A 38 10.87 15.50 -4.20
CA LEU A 38 10.14 15.30 -5.45
C LEU A 38 9.99 16.64 -6.17
N THR A 39 10.44 16.71 -7.41
CA THR A 39 10.24 17.87 -8.30
C THR A 39 9.37 17.47 -9.47
N ILE A 40 8.26 18.18 -9.67
CA ILE A 40 7.35 18.02 -10.81
C ILE A 40 7.38 19.27 -11.64
N ASN A 41 7.55 19.13 -12.96
CA ASN A 41 7.67 20.28 -13.84
C ASN A 41 6.34 21.05 -14.00
N SER A 42 6.42 22.30 -14.47
CA SER A 42 5.28 23.24 -14.50
C SER A 42 4.06 22.80 -15.31
N ASP A 43 4.26 21.94 -16.33
CA ASP A 43 3.19 21.39 -17.17
C ASP A 43 2.67 20.03 -16.68
N TRP A 44 3.21 19.52 -15.56
CA TRP A 44 2.83 18.25 -14.95
C TRP A 44 2.99 17.04 -15.88
N THR A 45 4.01 17.07 -16.74
CA THR A 45 4.32 15.97 -17.66
C THR A 45 5.50 15.11 -17.23
N LYS A 46 6.40 15.64 -16.39
CA LYS A 46 7.62 14.98 -15.94
C LYS A 46 7.90 15.25 -14.48
N ALA A 47 8.47 14.27 -13.80
CA ALA A 47 8.94 14.38 -12.44
C ALA A 47 10.35 13.80 -12.30
N SER A 48 11.02 14.19 -11.23
CA SER A 48 12.30 13.64 -10.80
C SER A 48 12.34 13.59 -9.28
N ILE A 49 13.08 12.63 -8.74
CA ILE A 49 13.27 12.50 -7.31
C ILE A 49 14.75 12.50 -6.96
N GLN A 50 15.11 13.27 -5.94
CA GLN A 50 16.44 13.26 -5.36
C GLN A 50 16.33 12.79 -3.91
N TRP A 51 16.90 11.62 -3.62
CA TRP A 51 16.98 11.11 -2.26
C TRP A 51 18.13 11.78 -1.49
N HIS A 52 17.92 12.02 -0.21
CA HIS A 52 18.92 12.66 0.66
C HIS A 52 19.74 11.58 1.36
N ASP A 53 20.79 11.10 0.69
CA ASP A 53 21.66 10.05 1.22
C ASP A 53 22.43 10.55 2.45
N GLY A 54 22.50 9.71 3.48
CA GLY A 54 23.10 10.06 4.78
C GLY A 54 22.12 10.68 5.78
N ASP A 55 20.92 11.08 5.35
CA ASP A 55 19.84 11.60 6.21
C ASP A 55 18.81 10.51 6.59
N GLU A 56 19.24 9.24 6.60
CA GLU A 56 18.40 8.12 7.00
C GLU A 56 18.14 8.18 8.51
N VAL A 57 16.86 8.26 8.87
CA VAL A 57 16.42 8.28 10.25
C VAL A 57 16.11 6.85 10.68
N ILE A 58 16.79 6.39 11.72
CA ILE A 58 16.49 5.10 12.35
C ILE A 58 15.31 5.29 13.30
N LEU A 59 14.15 4.76 12.91
CA LEU A 59 12.98 4.66 13.77
C LEU A 59 13.21 3.50 14.76
N LYS A 60 12.92 3.71 16.05
CA LYS A 60 13.17 2.74 17.12
C LYS A 60 11.93 2.53 17.96
N SER A 61 11.66 1.29 18.34
CA SER A 61 10.61 0.95 19.30
C SER A 61 11.00 -0.27 20.12
N SER A 62 10.51 -0.33 21.37
CA SER A 62 10.58 -1.51 22.24
C SER A 62 9.27 -2.32 22.25
N LEU A 63 8.27 -1.89 21.49
CA LEU A 63 6.98 -2.56 21.36
C LEU A 63 7.04 -3.52 20.17
N SER A 64 6.54 -4.74 20.35
CA SER A 64 6.50 -5.74 19.28
C SER A 64 5.27 -6.62 19.36
N VAL A 65 4.78 -7.06 18.20
CA VAL A 65 3.80 -8.14 18.06
C VAL A 65 4.44 -9.23 17.20
N GLY A 66 4.38 -10.49 17.66
CA GLY A 66 4.96 -11.62 16.91
C GLY A 66 6.46 -11.46 16.61
N ASP A 67 7.23 -10.84 17.51
CA ASP A 67 8.65 -10.51 17.33
C ASP A 67 8.98 -9.52 16.20
N ARG A 68 7.99 -8.79 15.70
CA ARG A 68 8.13 -7.65 14.76
C ARG A 68 7.67 -6.36 15.42
N SER A 69 8.23 -5.23 15.03
CA SER A 69 7.82 -3.92 15.56
C SER A 69 7.39 -2.98 14.46
N MET A 70 6.67 -1.93 14.85
CA MET A 70 6.07 -0.96 13.94
C MET A 70 5.17 -1.62 12.88
N GLU A 71 4.39 -2.62 13.30
CA GLU A 71 3.07 -2.84 12.69
C GLU A 71 2.27 -1.55 12.97
N LEU A 72 2.41 -0.51 12.13
CA LEU A 72 1.78 0.80 12.34
C LEU A 72 0.24 0.72 12.35
N SER A 73 -0.32 -0.47 12.11
CA SER A 73 -1.72 -0.81 12.36
C SER A 73 -2.09 -0.85 13.84
N ASP A 74 -1.13 -1.05 14.76
CA ASP A 74 -1.36 -0.93 16.21
C ASP A 74 -1.34 0.54 16.61
N LEU A 75 -2.40 1.21 16.20
CA LEU A 75 -2.79 2.55 16.64
C LEU A 75 -2.98 2.58 18.16
N VAL A 76 -3.43 3.71 18.69
CA VAL A 76 -3.84 3.92 20.10
C VAL A 76 -4.85 2.86 20.60
N VAL A 77 -5.35 1.98 19.72
CA VAL A 77 -6.36 0.97 19.99
C VAL A 77 -5.93 -0.39 19.42
N TYR A 78 -6.08 -1.46 20.21
CA TYR A 78 -5.89 -2.83 19.75
C TYR A 78 -6.99 -3.23 18.75
N LEU A 79 -6.58 -3.80 17.61
CA LEU A 79 -7.50 -4.26 16.57
C LEU A 79 -7.52 -5.79 16.54
N SER A 80 -8.65 -6.40 16.87
CA SER A 80 -8.87 -7.85 16.69
C SER A 80 -9.15 -8.19 15.23
N ASP A 81 -8.69 -9.35 14.77
CA ASP A 81 -8.91 -9.84 13.41
C ASP A 81 -10.41 -10.05 13.09
N GLY A 82 -10.75 -10.18 11.80
CA GLY A 82 -12.08 -10.54 11.33
C GLY A 82 -13.21 -9.63 11.87
N SER A 83 -14.26 -10.24 12.43
CA SER A 83 -15.42 -9.50 12.96
C SER A 83 -15.19 -8.79 14.30
N GLY A 84 -13.98 -8.87 14.88
CA GLY A 84 -13.64 -8.24 16.16
C GLY A 84 -13.68 -9.16 17.38
N ASN A 85 -14.16 -10.39 17.22
CA ASN A 85 -14.24 -11.42 18.27
C ASN A 85 -13.07 -12.43 18.22
N GLU A 86 -12.07 -12.18 17.40
CA GLU A 86 -10.88 -13.02 17.27
C GLU A 86 -9.86 -12.71 18.37
N SER A 87 -9.18 -13.75 18.87
CA SER A 87 -8.03 -13.57 19.77
C SER A 87 -6.78 -13.09 19.02
N LYS A 88 -6.71 -13.36 17.71
CA LYS A 88 -5.62 -12.97 16.84
C LYS A 88 -5.65 -11.45 16.60
N PRO A 89 -4.51 -10.76 16.66
CA PRO A 89 -4.40 -9.37 16.20
C PRO A 89 -4.73 -9.25 14.71
N PHE A 90 -5.37 -8.14 14.35
CA PHE A 90 -5.63 -7.76 12.97
C PHE A 90 -4.32 -7.42 12.26
N LYS A 91 -4.14 -7.96 11.05
CA LYS A 91 -3.05 -7.56 10.16
C LYS A 91 -3.58 -6.47 9.21
N GLY A 92 -3.17 -5.23 9.45
CA GLY A 92 -3.48 -4.11 8.56
C GLY A 92 -2.45 -4.03 7.45
N GLU A 93 -2.89 -4.09 6.20
CA GLU A 93 -2.03 -3.98 5.01
C GLU A 93 -2.10 -2.59 4.37
N TRP A 94 -3.15 -1.81 4.66
CA TRP A 94 -3.29 -0.43 4.17
C TRP A 94 -4.05 0.45 5.16
N LEU A 95 -3.79 1.77 5.08
CA LEU A 95 -4.41 2.80 5.92
C LEU A 95 -4.81 4.02 5.07
N THR A 96 -5.99 4.57 5.34
CA THR A 96 -6.44 5.86 4.78
C THR A 96 -7.35 6.59 5.74
N VAL A 97 -7.47 7.90 5.58
CA VAL A 97 -8.49 8.70 6.26
C VAL A 97 -9.68 8.89 5.33
N LYS A 98 -10.89 8.74 5.85
CA LYS A 98 -12.15 9.06 5.17
C LYS A 98 -13.12 9.62 6.20
N ASP A 99 -13.75 10.76 5.91
CA ASP A 99 -14.71 11.42 6.79
C ASP A 99 -14.17 11.68 8.22
N SER A 100 -12.89 12.06 8.34
CA SER A 100 -12.17 12.24 9.62
C SER A 100 -12.04 10.98 10.48
N GLU A 101 -12.32 9.80 9.92
CA GLU A 101 -12.09 8.51 10.55
C GLU A 101 -10.92 7.80 9.86
N LEU A 102 -10.17 7.02 10.63
CA LEU A 102 -9.11 6.17 10.09
C LEU A 102 -9.71 4.83 9.66
N TRP A 103 -9.33 4.38 8.47
CA TRP A 103 -9.73 3.10 7.91
C TRP A 103 -8.49 2.24 7.72
N ALA A 104 -8.53 1.03 8.27
CA ALA A 104 -7.47 0.03 8.16
C ALA A 104 -8.02 -1.26 7.55
N GLY A 105 -7.45 -1.72 6.44
CA GLY A 105 -7.89 -2.96 5.80
C GLY A 105 -6.80 -4.02 5.73
N GLY A 106 -7.23 -5.28 5.72
CA GLY A 106 -6.34 -6.42 5.51
C GLY A 106 -6.09 -6.70 4.03
N LEU A 107 -5.56 -7.89 3.74
CA LEU A 107 -5.17 -8.34 2.40
C LEU A 107 -6.28 -8.25 1.35
N GLY A 108 -7.55 -8.33 1.75
CA GLY A 108 -8.68 -8.24 0.83
C GLY A 108 -8.92 -9.48 -0.03
N LYS A 109 -8.39 -10.64 0.35
CA LYS A 109 -8.73 -11.93 -0.22
C LYS A 109 -9.11 -12.94 0.85
N GLU A 110 -9.64 -14.08 0.40
CA GLU A 110 -9.82 -15.25 1.24
C GLU A 110 -8.49 -15.65 1.92
N TRP A 111 -8.56 -15.91 3.24
CA TRP A 111 -7.43 -16.53 3.93
C TRP A 111 -7.34 -17.98 3.52
N THR A 112 -6.14 -18.40 3.14
CA THR A 112 -5.86 -19.74 2.63
C THR A 112 -4.62 -20.32 3.29
N THR A 113 -4.45 -21.64 3.20
CA THR A 113 -3.14 -22.27 3.43
C THR A 113 -2.14 -21.86 2.33
N SER A 114 -0.87 -22.27 2.47
CA SER A 114 0.19 -22.10 1.47
C SER A 114 -0.14 -22.74 0.11
N GLU A 115 -1.02 -23.73 0.09
CA GLU A 115 -1.52 -24.45 -1.09
C GLU A 115 -2.87 -23.90 -1.59
N GLY A 116 -3.36 -22.80 -1.02
CA GLY A 116 -4.56 -22.12 -1.48
C GLY A 116 -5.88 -22.74 -0.99
N ILE A 117 -5.85 -23.62 0.01
CA ILE A 117 -7.06 -24.17 0.61
C ILE A 117 -7.73 -23.10 1.50
N PHE A 118 -8.99 -22.79 1.23
CA PHE A 118 -9.79 -21.83 1.99
C PHE A 118 -9.84 -22.15 3.49
N VAL A 119 -9.72 -21.12 4.32
CA VAL A 119 -9.82 -21.19 5.78
C VAL A 119 -10.86 -20.21 6.32
N SER A 120 -10.80 -18.92 5.94
CA SER A 120 -11.72 -17.90 6.44
C SER A 120 -11.75 -16.64 5.56
N PHE A 121 -12.68 -15.73 5.88
CA PHE A 121 -12.79 -14.40 5.25
C PHE A 121 -12.19 -13.28 6.12
N ASN A 122 -11.46 -13.59 7.18
CA ASN A 122 -10.99 -12.58 8.14
C ASN A 122 -10.17 -11.43 7.53
N PRO A 123 -9.28 -11.65 6.53
CA PRO A 123 -8.53 -10.58 5.87
C PRO A 123 -9.39 -9.63 5.03
N MET A 124 -10.68 -9.92 4.85
CA MET A 124 -11.64 -9.10 4.11
C MET A 124 -12.50 -8.24 5.04
N TRP A 125 -12.09 -8.08 6.30
CA TRP A 125 -12.68 -7.13 7.23
C TRP A 125 -11.85 -5.84 7.27
N VAL A 126 -12.56 -4.72 7.41
CA VAL A 126 -11.97 -3.38 7.55
C VAL A 126 -12.31 -2.81 8.92
N LYS A 127 -11.36 -2.10 9.52
CA LYS A 127 -11.49 -1.45 10.82
C LYS A 127 -11.65 0.04 10.57
N LYS A 128 -12.73 0.61 11.09
CA LYS A 128 -13.00 2.04 11.08
C LYS A 128 -12.85 2.58 12.49
N ILE A 129 -11.90 3.49 12.68
CA ILE A 129 -11.52 4.04 13.96
C ILE A 129 -11.81 5.53 13.96
N ASN A 130 -12.70 5.96 14.86
CA ASN A 130 -13.00 7.39 15.00
C ASN A 130 -11.93 8.12 15.86
N PRO A 131 -11.92 9.46 15.91
CA PRO A 131 -10.95 10.21 16.70
C PRO A 131 -10.95 9.92 18.21
N ASN A 132 -12.02 9.31 18.74
CA ASN A 132 -12.11 8.90 20.15
C ASN A 132 -11.58 7.48 20.39
N GLY A 133 -11.09 6.79 19.36
CA GLY A 133 -10.61 5.42 19.43
C GLY A 133 -11.72 4.36 19.44
N CYS A 134 -12.97 4.70 19.11
CA CYS A 134 -14.01 3.69 18.93
C CYS A 134 -13.78 2.93 17.62
N VAL A 135 -13.77 1.61 17.70
CA VAL A 135 -13.55 0.73 16.54
C VAL A 135 -14.87 0.13 16.07
N GLN A 136 -15.14 0.25 14.78
CA GLN A 136 -16.18 -0.48 14.08
C GLN A 136 -15.53 -1.50 13.13
N HIS A 137 -15.99 -2.74 13.20
CA HIS A 137 -15.58 -3.83 12.29
C HIS A 137 -16.57 -3.93 11.14
N ILE A 138 -16.11 -3.76 9.90
CA ILE A 138 -16.95 -3.69 8.71
C ILE A 138 -16.59 -4.86 7.79
N ASN A 139 -17.60 -5.66 7.45
CA ASN A 139 -17.44 -6.78 6.52
C ASN A 139 -17.30 -6.23 5.09
N TRP A 140 -16.14 -6.43 4.48
CA TRP A 140 -15.81 -5.98 3.12
C TRP A 140 -15.64 -7.15 2.14
N VAL A 141 -16.18 -8.33 2.45
CA VAL A 141 -16.15 -9.49 1.54
C VAL A 141 -16.67 -9.13 0.15
N GLU A 142 -17.86 -8.54 0.06
CA GLU A 142 -18.45 -8.14 -1.23
C GLU A 142 -17.65 -7.01 -1.92
N PRO A 143 -17.28 -5.89 -1.25
CA PRO A 143 -16.40 -4.88 -1.84
C PRO A 143 -15.12 -5.43 -2.48
N TYR A 144 -14.37 -6.26 -1.76
CA TYR A 144 -13.13 -6.85 -2.28
C TYR A 144 -13.38 -7.82 -3.43
N GLN A 145 -14.47 -8.60 -3.37
CA GLN A 145 -14.88 -9.44 -4.49
C GLN A 145 -15.17 -8.59 -5.73
N LYS A 146 -15.92 -7.49 -5.60
CA LYS A 146 -16.19 -6.58 -6.73
C LYS A 146 -14.93 -5.95 -7.31
N LEU A 147 -13.96 -5.57 -6.47
CA LEU A 147 -12.64 -5.10 -6.94
C LEU A 147 -11.96 -6.16 -7.81
N ARG A 148 -11.90 -7.41 -7.33
CA ARG A 148 -11.31 -8.54 -8.05
C ARG A 148 -12.08 -8.88 -9.35
N SER A 149 -13.41 -8.96 -9.28
CA SER A 149 -14.27 -9.26 -10.43
C SER A 149 -14.21 -8.20 -11.52
N SER A 150 -13.94 -6.93 -11.16
CA SER A 150 -13.83 -5.82 -12.14
C SER A 150 -12.74 -6.05 -13.20
N VAL A 151 -11.69 -6.81 -12.87
CA VAL A 151 -10.62 -7.21 -13.78
C VAL A 151 -10.81 -8.63 -14.35
N GLY A 152 -12.01 -9.21 -14.19
CA GLY A 152 -12.35 -10.54 -14.70
C GLY A 152 -11.69 -11.68 -13.93
N ILE A 153 -11.43 -11.50 -12.63
CA ILE A 153 -10.89 -12.55 -11.75
C ILE A 153 -11.97 -12.99 -10.78
N GLU A 154 -12.13 -14.29 -10.62
CA GLU A 154 -13.01 -14.90 -9.63
C GLU A 154 -12.23 -15.89 -8.78
N TYR A 155 -12.73 -16.17 -7.58
CA TYR A 155 -12.18 -17.25 -6.75
C TYR A 155 -12.20 -18.59 -7.53
N PRO A 156 -11.11 -19.39 -7.53
CA PRO A 156 -9.95 -19.36 -6.63
C PRO A 156 -8.82 -18.39 -7.01
N GLY A 157 -8.96 -17.63 -8.09
CA GLY A 157 -8.13 -16.46 -8.36
C GLY A 157 -8.25 -15.42 -7.25
N TYR A 158 -7.23 -14.57 -7.12
CA TYR A 158 -7.12 -13.67 -5.98
C TYR A 158 -6.46 -12.34 -6.34
N MET A 159 -6.69 -11.37 -5.47
CA MET A 159 -6.14 -10.02 -5.53
C MET A 159 -5.73 -9.63 -4.10
N ILE A 160 -4.47 -9.24 -3.91
CA ILE A 160 -3.92 -8.82 -2.62
C ILE A 160 -3.75 -7.30 -2.63
N HIS A 161 -4.21 -6.65 -1.58
CA HIS A 161 -4.13 -5.20 -1.41
C HIS A 161 -3.19 -4.85 -0.26
N GLU A 162 -2.14 -4.08 -0.56
CA GLU A 162 -1.26 -3.43 0.42
C GLU A 162 -1.32 -1.90 0.30
N SER A 163 -2.16 -1.37 -0.61
CA SER A 163 -2.31 0.07 -0.72
C SER A 163 -3.69 0.47 -1.22
N ALA A 164 -4.30 1.37 -0.46
CA ALA A 164 -5.60 1.95 -0.74
C ALA A 164 -5.64 3.38 -0.19
N GLN A 165 -6.33 4.28 -0.89
CA GLN A 165 -6.62 5.64 -0.40
C GLN A 165 -8.05 6.00 -0.77
N TRP A 166 -8.68 6.79 0.10
CA TRP A 166 -9.91 7.51 -0.23
C TRP A 166 -9.57 8.90 -0.74
N SER A 167 -10.21 9.32 -1.83
CA SER A 167 -10.13 10.71 -2.31
C SER A 167 -11.40 11.45 -1.94
N ASP A 168 -11.28 12.48 -1.10
CA ASP A 168 -12.38 13.40 -0.79
C ASP A 168 -12.77 14.26 -2.00
N ILE A 169 -11.85 14.48 -2.94
CA ILE A 169 -12.09 15.27 -4.15
C ILE A 169 -12.93 14.47 -5.15
N HIS A 170 -12.56 13.21 -5.37
CA HIS A 170 -13.26 12.32 -6.32
C HIS A 170 -14.46 11.61 -5.69
N GLN A 171 -14.56 11.56 -4.36
CA GLN A 171 -15.53 10.75 -3.61
C GLN A 171 -15.48 9.27 -4.01
N LYS A 172 -14.25 8.75 -4.14
CA LYS A 172 -13.95 7.40 -4.63
C LYS A 172 -12.81 6.76 -3.87
N TRP A 173 -12.84 5.43 -3.84
CA TRP A 173 -11.73 4.60 -3.37
C TRP A 173 -10.75 4.33 -4.51
N PHE A 174 -9.47 4.37 -4.19
CA PHE A 174 -8.38 4.06 -5.10
C PHE A 174 -7.58 2.90 -4.51
N PHE A 175 -7.34 1.85 -5.30
CA PHE A 175 -6.49 0.73 -4.90
C PHE A 175 -5.41 0.52 -5.94
N LEU A 176 -4.22 0.22 -5.44
CA LEU A 176 -3.12 -0.32 -6.24
C LEU A 176 -2.78 -1.69 -5.63
N PRO A 177 -3.32 -2.79 -6.18
CA PRO A 177 -3.07 -4.12 -5.63
C PRO A 177 -1.59 -4.48 -5.67
N ARG A 178 -1.13 -5.22 -4.66
CA ARG A 178 0.21 -5.80 -4.61
C ARG A 178 0.30 -6.99 -5.55
N ARG A 179 -0.63 -7.94 -5.44
CA ARG A 179 -0.65 -9.18 -6.23
C ARG A 179 -1.99 -9.39 -6.92
N VAL A 180 -1.96 -9.98 -8.11
CA VAL A 180 -3.16 -10.37 -8.87
C VAL A 180 -2.90 -11.68 -9.60
N SER A 181 -3.80 -12.64 -9.44
CA SER A 181 -3.71 -13.97 -10.06
C SER A 181 -5.08 -14.48 -10.51
N GLN A 182 -5.12 -15.08 -11.70
CA GLN A 182 -6.26 -15.86 -12.21
C GLN A 182 -6.30 -17.28 -11.60
N PHE A 183 -5.24 -17.71 -10.94
CA PHE A 183 -5.06 -19.06 -10.41
C PHE A 183 -5.09 -19.08 -8.89
N ILE A 184 -5.32 -20.28 -8.34
CA ILE A 184 -5.29 -20.55 -6.90
C ILE A 184 -3.98 -20.08 -6.27
N TYR A 185 -4.07 -19.60 -5.02
CA TYR A 185 -2.92 -19.16 -4.27
C TYR A 185 -1.87 -20.26 -4.10
N ASN A 186 -0.62 -19.93 -4.40
CA ASN A 186 0.55 -20.73 -4.11
C ASN A 186 1.67 -19.78 -3.69
N GLU A 187 2.24 -20.01 -2.50
CA GLU A 187 3.24 -19.10 -1.91
C GLU A 187 4.46 -18.87 -2.81
N MET A 188 4.94 -19.89 -3.53
CA MET A 188 6.10 -19.74 -4.43
C MET A 188 5.73 -19.00 -5.72
N GLU A 189 4.54 -19.24 -6.28
CA GLU A 189 4.12 -18.55 -7.50
C GLU A 189 3.69 -17.11 -7.25
N ASP A 190 3.18 -16.79 -6.05
CA ASP A 190 2.67 -15.47 -5.68
C ASP A 190 3.72 -14.36 -5.84
N GLU A 191 4.99 -14.69 -5.62
CA GLU A 191 6.12 -13.77 -5.81
C GLU A 191 6.20 -13.20 -7.24
N GLU A 192 5.67 -13.93 -8.23
CA GLU A 192 5.60 -13.58 -9.66
C GLU A 192 4.19 -13.11 -10.09
N ARG A 193 3.33 -12.72 -9.13
CA ARG A 193 1.97 -12.21 -9.37
C ARG A 193 1.83 -10.71 -9.10
N GLY A 194 2.94 -9.95 -9.15
CA GLY A 194 2.95 -8.49 -8.96
C GLY A 194 1.98 -7.76 -9.88
N SER A 195 1.26 -6.77 -9.38
CA SER A 195 0.21 -6.07 -10.13
C SER A 195 0.65 -4.71 -10.67
N ASN A 196 0.04 -4.31 -11.79
CA ASN A 196 0.13 -2.96 -12.34
C ASN A 196 -1.26 -2.29 -12.50
N TYR A 197 -2.29 -2.79 -11.81
CA TYR A 197 -3.62 -2.21 -11.86
C TYR A 197 -3.77 -1.00 -10.93
N LEU A 198 -4.44 0.04 -11.44
CA LEU A 198 -5.15 1.05 -10.67
C LEU A 198 -6.64 0.73 -10.72
N LEU A 199 -7.25 0.49 -9.57
CA LEU A 199 -8.70 0.32 -9.41
C LEU A 199 -9.28 1.59 -8.81
N VAL A 200 -10.40 2.05 -9.36
CA VAL A 200 -11.12 3.24 -8.90
C VAL A 200 -12.59 2.86 -8.69
N ALA A 201 -13.04 2.87 -7.44
CA ALA A 201 -14.38 2.42 -7.06
C ALA A 201 -15.23 3.56 -6.50
N SER A 202 -16.54 3.55 -6.81
CA SER A 202 -17.52 4.37 -6.10
C SER A 202 -17.54 4.04 -4.61
N GLN A 203 -18.08 4.95 -3.78
CA GLN A 203 -18.13 4.77 -2.33
C GLN A 203 -18.75 3.43 -1.88
N ASP A 204 -19.76 2.97 -2.60
CA ASP A 204 -20.52 1.73 -2.36
C ASP A 204 -20.04 0.54 -3.21
N PHE A 205 -18.96 0.71 -3.96
CA PHE A 205 -18.42 -0.27 -4.90
C PHE A 205 -19.42 -0.75 -5.95
N SER A 206 -20.51 0.00 -6.20
CA SER A 206 -21.47 -0.33 -7.26
C SER A 206 -20.86 -0.17 -8.66
N GLN A 207 -19.85 0.68 -8.81
CA GLN A 207 -19.05 0.86 -10.02
C GLN A 207 -17.57 0.75 -9.66
N VAL A 208 -16.82 -0.06 -10.41
CA VAL A 208 -15.38 -0.24 -10.27
C VAL A 208 -14.76 -0.19 -11.66
N ASP A 209 -13.96 0.85 -11.90
CA ASP A 209 -13.16 1.00 -13.10
C ASP A 209 -11.73 0.55 -12.82
N TYR A 210 -11.02 0.11 -13.85
CA TYR A 210 -9.59 -0.16 -13.73
C TYR A 210 -8.79 0.35 -14.92
N ARG A 211 -7.50 0.60 -14.67
CA ARG A 211 -6.48 0.91 -15.69
C ARG A 211 -5.20 0.17 -15.36
N GLN A 212 -4.40 -0.12 -16.38
CA GLN A 212 -3.03 -0.61 -16.19
C GLN A 212 -2.07 0.57 -16.21
N ILE A 213 -1.17 0.61 -15.23
CA ILE A 213 -0.19 1.66 -15.04
C ILE A 213 1.18 1.14 -15.47
N GLY A 214 1.72 1.71 -16.54
CA GLY A 214 2.99 1.28 -17.12
C GLY A 214 3.00 -0.19 -17.53
N ASN A 215 4.20 -0.77 -17.61
CA ASN A 215 4.38 -2.15 -18.06
C ASN A 215 4.23 -3.14 -16.91
N PHE A 216 3.61 -4.29 -17.20
CA PHE A 216 3.61 -5.43 -16.28
C PHE A 216 5.02 -6.05 -16.22
N THR A 217 5.51 -6.32 -15.02
CA THR A 217 6.89 -6.78 -14.77
C THR A 217 6.97 -8.15 -14.09
N GLY A 218 5.84 -8.83 -13.87
CA GLY A 218 5.80 -10.14 -13.22
C GLY A 218 5.87 -10.04 -11.69
N SER A 219 7.03 -9.65 -11.15
CA SER A 219 7.29 -9.74 -9.70
C SER A 219 7.01 -8.46 -8.91
N ARG A 220 7.00 -7.28 -9.57
CA ARG A 220 6.82 -5.99 -8.89
C ARG A 220 5.35 -5.70 -8.65
N GLY A 221 4.99 -5.45 -7.40
CA GLY A 221 3.63 -5.10 -7.03
C GLY A 221 3.60 -3.87 -6.14
N PHE A 222 2.49 -3.15 -6.14
CA PHE A 222 2.35 -1.93 -5.34
C PHE A 222 2.30 -2.22 -3.85
N SER A 223 3.07 -1.47 -3.06
CA SER A 223 3.15 -1.59 -1.60
C SER A 223 2.67 -0.35 -0.86
N ALA A 224 2.63 0.81 -1.50
CA ALA A 224 2.13 2.05 -0.90
C ALA A 224 1.84 3.09 -1.98
N PHE A 225 0.95 4.04 -1.70
CA PHE A 225 0.84 5.26 -2.52
C PHE A 225 0.24 6.44 -1.75
N GLN A 226 0.45 7.63 -2.29
CA GLN A 226 -0.17 8.87 -1.86
C GLN A 226 -0.59 9.72 -3.08
N PHE A 227 -1.66 10.49 -2.92
CA PHE A 227 -2.00 11.54 -3.86
C PHE A 227 -1.02 12.70 -3.72
N VAL A 228 -0.56 13.25 -4.84
CA VAL A 228 0.34 14.41 -4.83
C VAL A 228 -0.47 15.66 -4.42
N PRO A 229 -0.05 16.42 -3.39
CA PRO A 229 -0.75 17.63 -2.98
C PRO A 229 -0.87 18.66 -4.09
N GLU A 230 -1.95 19.45 -4.06
CA GLU A 230 -2.24 20.51 -5.06
C GLU A 230 -2.54 20.01 -6.49
N THR A 231 -2.81 18.70 -6.66
CA THR A 231 -3.11 18.12 -7.98
C THR A 231 -4.58 17.76 -8.20
N ASN A 232 -5.45 18.04 -7.23
CA ASN A 232 -6.81 17.53 -7.15
C ASN A 232 -6.87 15.99 -7.23
N ASP A 233 -5.94 15.33 -6.53
CA ASP A 233 -5.77 13.87 -6.52
C ASP A 233 -5.58 13.25 -7.92
N ARG A 234 -5.17 14.04 -8.91
CA ARG A 234 -4.97 13.55 -10.29
C ARG A 234 -3.64 12.83 -10.49
N LEU A 235 -2.68 13.08 -9.61
CA LEU A 235 -1.37 12.43 -9.64
C LEU A 235 -1.19 11.55 -8.41
N ILE A 236 -0.66 10.36 -8.64
CA ILE A 236 -0.29 9.41 -7.59
C ILE A 236 1.22 9.18 -7.65
N ILE A 237 1.87 9.26 -6.49
CA ILE A 237 3.19 8.67 -6.28
C ILE A 237 3.01 7.33 -5.59
N ALA A 238 3.61 6.28 -6.13
CA ALA A 238 3.47 4.92 -5.64
C ALA A 238 4.81 4.22 -5.49
N LEU A 239 4.86 3.31 -4.52
CA LEU A 239 5.93 2.37 -4.31
C LEU A 239 5.53 1.00 -4.86
N LYS A 240 6.49 0.34 -5.50
CA LYS A 240 6.43 -1.10 -5.76
C LYS A 240 7.54 -1.82 -5.02
N SER A 241 7.29 -3.04 -4.62
CA SER A 241 8.29 -3.92 -4.04
C SER A 241 8.38 -5.25 -4.78
N GLU A 242 9.56 -5.86 -4.69
CA GLU A 242 9.89 -7.15 -5.24
C GLU A 242 10.50 -8.00 -4.12
N GLU A 243 10.04 -9.24 -4.03
CA GLU A 243 10.49 -10.23 -3.07
C GLU A 243 10.85 -11.50 -3.82
N LYS A 244 11.87 -12.21 -3.33
CA LYS A 244 12.29 -13.49 -3.87
C LYS A 244 12.70 -14.44 -2.75
N GLY A 245 12.05 -15.59 -2.68
CA GLY A 245 12.24 -16.56 -1.60
C GLY A 245 11.97 -15.96 -0.22
N GLY A 246 10.92 -15.15 -0.10
CA GLY A 246 10.50 -14.46 1.12
C GLY A 246 11.47 -13.36 1.58
N LYS A 247 12.35 -12.88 0.71
CA LYS A 247 13.31 -11.81 1.03
C LYS A 247 13.10 -10.60 0.13
N PRO A 248 13.13 -9.38 0.68
CA PRO A 248 13.08 -8.17 -0.13
C PRO A 248 14.32 -8.08 -1.00
N VAL A 249 14.13 -7.78 -2.29
CA VAL A 249 15.25 -7.64 -3.23
C VAL A 249 15.36 -6.23 -3.81
N ALA A 250 14.24 -5.54 -3.96
CA ALA A 250 14.19 -4.17 -4.47
C ALA A 250 12.85 -3.50 -4.15
N SER A 251 12.90 -2.18 -4.05
CA SER A 251 11.73 -1.32 -4.17
C SER A 251 11.94 -0.30 -5.28
N TYR A 252 10.83 0.19 -5.80
CA TYR A 252 10.78 1.13 -6.92
C TYR A 252 9.79 2.23 -6.59
N VAL A 253 10.03 3.43 -7.11
CA VAL A 253 9.11 4.57 -7.04
C VAL A 253 8.64 4.93 -8.45
N THR A 254 7.36 5.28 -8.58
CA THR A 254 6.78 5.78 -9.83
C THR A 254 5.77 6.87 -9.54
N LEU A 255 5.59 7.78 -10.51
CA LEU A 255 4.60 8.85 -10.45
C LEU A 255 3.83 8.91 -11.76
N PHE A 256 2.50 8.88 -11.66
CA PHE A 256 1.63 8.80 -12.84
C PHE A 256 0.33 9.55 -12.63
N ASN A 257 -0.33 9.85 -13.75
CA ASN A 257 -1.64 10.47 -13.77
C ASN A 257 -2.76 9.42 -13.79
N ILE A 258 -3.82 9.63 -12.99
CA ILE A 258 -4.90 8.65 -12.83
C ILE A 258 -5.87 8.55 -14.04
N GLU A 259 -5.87 9.55 -14.91
CA GLU A 259 -6.81 9.70 -16.06
C GLU A 259 -6.15 9.49 -17.43
N SER A 260 -4.87 9.84 -17.57
CA SER A 260 -4.09 9.72 -18.81
C SER A 260 -3.03 8.63 -18.73
N ASP A 261 -2.46 8.23 -19.87
CA ASP A 261 -1.35 7.27 -19.92
C ASP A 261 0.01 7.91 -19.59
N ASN A 262 0.00 9.16 -19.09
CA ASN A 262 1.23 9.88 -18.77
C ASN A 262 1.84 9.38 -17.46
N ILE A 263 3.01 8.77 -17.58
CA ILE A 263 3.89 8.41 -16.47
C ILE A 263 4.94 9.53 -16.35
N LEU A 264 4.81 10.36 -15.32
CA LEU A 264 5.71 11.48 -15.08
C LEU A 264 7.08 11.02 -14.58
N LEU A 265 7.11 9.92 -13.81
CA LEU A 265 8.31 9.25 -13.34
C LEU A 265 8.15 7.74 -13.58
N ASN A 266 8.90 7.21 -14.53
CA ASN A 266 8.98 5.76 -14.74
C ASN A 266 9.52 5.09 -13.47
N GLU A 267 9.32 3.78 -13.34
CA GLU A 267 9.81 3.03 -12.18
C GLU A 267 11.32 3.21 -12.00
N GLU A 268 11.73 3.95 -10.97
CA GLU A 268 13.11 4.13 -10.56
C GLU A 268 13.40 3.24 -9.36
N LYS A 269 14.46 2.45 -9.44
CA LYS A 269 14.88 1.56 -8.35
C LYS A 269 15.44 2.38 -7.19
N LEU A 270 14.95 2.11 -5.99
CA LEU A 270 15.48 2.67 -4.74
C LEU A 270 16.78 1.96 -4.37
N GLU A 271 17.67 2.70 -3.69
CA GLU A 271 18.93 2.14 -3.22
C GLU A 271 18.72 1.02 -2.20
N GLY A 272 19.59 0.01 -2.26
CA GLY A 272 19.57 -1.13 -1.35
C GLY A 272 18.60 -2.25 -1.74
N SER A 273 18.35 -3.13 -0.80
CA SER A 273 17.47 -4.31 -0.93
C SER A 273 16.42 -4.31 0.18
N TYR A 274 15.83 -3.14 0.42
CA TYR A 274 14.75 -2.97 1.38
C TYR A 274 13.39 -3.00 0.67
N LYS A 275 12.37 -3.48 1.39
CA LYS A 275 10.97 -3.28 1.04
C LYS A 275 10.53 -1.96 1.68
N TYR A 276 10.08 -1.01 0.87
CA TYR A 276 9.42 0.19 1.38
C TYR A 276 7.90 0.04 1.23
N GLU A 277 7.17 0.29 2.33
CA GLU A 277 5.71 0.14 2.44
C GLU A 277 5.02 1.40 2.99
N GLY A 278 5.78 2.40 3.40
CA GLY A 278 5.25 3.71 3.76
C GLY A 278 5.73 4.76 2.78
N ILE A 279 4.83 5.66 2.35
CA ILE A 279 5.18 6.90 1.66
C ILE A 279 4.29 8.04 2.18
N ALA A 280 4.89 9.19 2.45
CA ALA A 280 4.17 10.38 2.91
C ALA A 280 4.84 11.67 2.41
N PHE A 281 4.03 12.72 2.24
CA PHE A 281 4.50 14.09 2.03
C PHE A 281 4.72 14.78 3.39
N VAL A 282 5.78 15.57 3.52
CA VAL A 282 6.16 16.27 4.77
C VAL A 282 6.40 17.76 4.57
#